data_AF-A0A3B0XZ65-F1
#
_entry.id   AF-A0A3B0XZ65-F1
#
_cell.length_a   1.000
_cell.length_b   1.000
_cell.length_c   1.000
_cell.angle_alpha   90.00
_cell.angle_beta   90.00
_cell.angle_gamma   90.00
#
_symmetry.space_group_name_H-M   'P 1'
#
loop_
_entity.id
_entity.type
_entity.pdbx_description
1 polymer ?
#
loop_
_entity_poly.entity_id
_entity_poly.type
_entity_poly.pdbx_seq_one_letter_code
_entity_poly.pdbx_strand_id
1 'polypeptide(L)' 'MSAIPEEFVQKTTELSGEVTRPFPGSRKIYVEGSRADIRVGMREIEQAETAASFGVEKNPAI' A
#
# COMPACT_ATOMS: atom_id res chain seq x y z
N MET A 1 -12.71 -2.58 36.97
CA MET A 1 -11.29 -2.66 36.63
C MET A 1 -11.17 -3.41 35.32
N SER A 2 -10.56 -2.81 34.30
CA SER A 2 -10.27 -3.52 33.04
C SER A 2 -9.23 -4.61 33.33
N ALA A 3 -9.45 -5.82 32.83
CA ALA A 3 -8.52 -6.94 32.98
C ALA A 3 -7.29 -6.83 32.04
N ILE A 4 -7.28 -5.83 31.16
CA ILE A 4 -6.18 -5.58 30.21
C ILE A 4 -5.49 -4.27 30.61
N PRO A 5 -4.18 -4.29 30.88
CA PRO A 5 -3.40 -3.07 31.16
C PRO A 5 -3.49 -2.06 29.99
N GLU A 6 -3.65 -0.78 30.30
CA GLU A 6 -3.76 0.29 29.28
C GLU A 6 -2.54 0.36 28.35
N GLU A 7 -1.35 0.09 28.88
CA GLU A 7 -0.09 0.01 28.13
C GLU A 7 -0.18 -1.01 26.98
N PHE A 8 -0.87 -2.13 27.20
CA PHE A 8 -1.04 -3.17 26.19
C PHE A 8 -1.92 -2.67 25.03
N VAL A 9 -2.97 -1.90 25.33
CA VAL A 9 -3.85 -1.30 24.33
C VAL A 9 -3.11 -0.26 23.49
N GLN A 10 -2.28 0.57 24.13
CA GLN A 10 -1.46 1.59 23.46
C GLN A 10 -0.45 0.94 22.49
N LYS A 11 0.35 -0.01 22.97
CA LYS A 11 1.33 -0.73 22.14
C LYS A 11 0.69 -1.46 20.96
N THR A 12 -0.48 -2.08 21.17
CA THR A 12 -1.20 -2.78 20.10
C THR A 12 -1.70 -1.79 19.03
N THR A 13 -2.14 -0.59 19.45
CA THR A 13 -2.61 0.46 18.54
C THR A 13 -1.47 1.00 17.68
N GLU A 14 -0.31 1.29 18.29
CA GLU A 14 0.90 1.74 17.58
C GLU A 14 1.35 0.69 16.56
N LEU A 15 1.50 -0.56 17.00
CA LEU A 15 1.88 -1.68 16.13
C LEU A 15 0.89 -1.85 14.97
N SER A 16 -0.42 -1.79 15.25
CA SER A 16 -1.46 -1.90 14.23
C SER A 16 -1.31 -0.82 13.16
N GLY A 17 -1.04 0.43 13.54
CA GLY A 17 -0.76 1.51 12.60
C GLY A 17 0.49 1.26 11.75
N GLU A 18 1.57 0.78 12.38
CA GLU A 18 2.83 0.50 11.69
C GLU A 18 2.75 -0.63 10.65
N VAL A 19 1.95 -1.66 10.91
CA VAL A 19 1.84 -2.83 10.02
C VAL A 19 0.74 -2.70 8.97
N THR A 20 -0.22 -1.79 9.15
CA THR A 20 -1.33 -1.56 8.20
C THR A 20 -1.10 -0.41 7.23
N ARG A 21 -0.05 0.40 7.45
CA ARG A 21 0.31 1.49 6.55
C ARG A 21 0.60 0.99 5.12
N PRO A 22 0.16 1.72 4.08
CA PRO A 22 0.54 1.41 2.70
C PRO A 22 2.05 1.48 2.50
N PHE A 23 2.58 0.65 1.59
CA PHE A 23 3.99 0.76 1.21
C PHE A 23 4.21 2.06 0.40
N PRO A 24 5.27 2.83 0.67
CA PRO A 24 5.62 4.00 -0.12
C PRO A 24 5.72 3.69 -1.61
N GLY A 25 5.30 4.62 -2.46
CA GLY A 25 5.28 4.43 -3.91
C GLY A 25 4.30 3.36 -4.39
N SER A 26 3.42 2.86 -3.52
CA SER A 26 2.41 1.86 -3.89
C SER A 26 1.01 2.28 -3.49
N ARG A 27 0.02 1.82 -4.25
CA ARG A 27 -1.40 1.98 -3.90
C ARG A 27 -2.18 0.72 -4.19
N LYS A 28 -3.24 0.50 -3.41
CA LYS A 28 -4.20 -0.57 -3.67
C LYS A 28 -5.10 -0.15 -4.83
N ILE A 29 -5.17 -0.98 -5.85
CA ILE A 29 -6.09 -0.81 -6.98
C ILE A 29 -7.01 -2.02 -7.06
N TYR A 30 -8.05 -1.88 -7.87
CA TYR A 30 -8.94 -2.99 -8.21
C TYR A 30 -9.09 -3.05 -9.72
N VAL A 31 -8.84 -4.22 -10.28
CA VAL A 31 -9.10 -4.51 -11.70
C VAL A 31 -10.37 -5.36 -11.83
N GLU A 32 -11.06 -5.25 -12.95
CA GLU A 32 -12.20 -6.11 -13.25
C GLU A 32 -11.73 -7.58 -13.31
N GLY A 33 -12.48 -8.47 -12.67
CA GLY A 33 -12.22 -9.90 -12.74
C GLY A 33 -12.80 -10.54 -13.99
N SER A 34 -13.09 -11.84 -13.90
CA SER A 34 -13.75 -12.58 -14.98
C SER A 34 -15.21 -12.16 -15.21
N ARG A 35 -15.77 -11.38 -14.31
CA ARG A 35 -17.13 -10.83 -14.35
C ARG A 35 -17.10 -9.39 -13.85
N ALA A 36 -18.01 -8.57 -14.36
CA ALA A 36 -18.07 -7.14 -14.05
C ALA A 36 -18.31 -6.81 -12.56
N ASP A 37 -18.88 -7.73 -11.78
CA ASP A 37 -19.09 -7.59 -10.34
C ASP A 37 -17.83 -7.92 -9.50
N ILE A 38 -16.82 -8.55 -10.10
CA ILE A 38 -15.60 -8.96 -9.41
C ILE A 38 -14.57 -7.82 -9.48
N ARG A 39 -14.06 -7.45 -8.31
CA ARG A 39 -12.95 -6.50 -8.14
C ARG A 39 -11.73 -7.23 -7.58
N VAL A 40 -10.76 -7.55 -8.44
CA VAL A 40 -9.51 -8.21 -8.03
C VAL A 40 -8.58 -7.16 -7.44
N GLY A 41 -8.27 -7.30 -6.15
CA GLY A 41 -7.34 -6.41 -5.46
C GLY A 41 -5.92 -6.62 -5.94
N MET A 42 -5.33 -5.59 -6.56
CA MET A 42 -3.93 -5.59 -6.98
C MET A 42 -3.19 -4.46 -6.24
N ARG A 43 -1.86 -4.51 -6.29
CA ARG A 43 -1.00 -3.41 -5.85
C ARG A 43 -0.35 -2.82 -7.08
N GLU A 44 -0.55 -1.53 -7.29
CA GLU A 44 0.16 -0.76 -8.29
C GLU A 44 1.36 -0.08 -7.64
N ILE A 45 2.52 -0.16 -8.28
CA ILE A 45 3.80 0.37 -7.80
C ILE A 45 4.31 1.38 -8.82
N GLU A 46 4.51 2.62 -8.37
CA GLU A 46 5.16 3.67 -9.15
C GLU A 46 6.66 3.40 -9.22
N GLN A 47 7.19 3.47 -10.45
CA GLN A 47 8.61 3.29 -10.70
C GLN A 47 9.31 4.65 -10.78
N ALA A 48 10.54 4.72 -10.28
CA ALA A 48 11.37 5.91 -10.46
C ALA A 48 11.66 6.13 -11.96
N GLU A 49 11.83 7.38 -12.39
CA GLU A 49 12.16 7.69 -13.79
C GLU A 49 13.55 7.15 -14.19
N THR A 50 13.69 6.69 -15.43
CA THR A 50 14.98 6.25 -16.00
C THR A 50 15.74 7.47 -16.53
N ALA A 51 17.00 7.64 -16.14
CA ALA A 51 17.85 8.69 -16.70
C ALA A 51 18.15 8.42 -18.18
N ALA A 52 17.93 9.42 -19.05
CA ALA A 52 18.16 9.33 -20.49
C ALA A 52 19.18 10.38 -20.96
N SER A 53 19.74 10.21 -22.16
CA SER A 53 20.73 11.15 -22.74
C SER A 53 20.19 12.59 -22.81
N PHE A 54 18.88 12.77 -22.97
CA PHE A 54 18.20 14.06 -22.91
C PHE A 54 17.02 13.98 -21.94
N GLY A 55 17.30 14.14 -20.64
CA GLY A 55 16.27 14.20 -19.60
C GLY A 55 15.97 12.85 -18.96
N VAL A 56 14.68 12.57 -18.76
CA VAL A 56 14.18 11.41 -18.02
C VAL A 56 13.07 10.71 -18.80
N GLU A 57 13.04 9.39 -18.71
CA GLU A 57 11.98 8.54 -19.26
C GLU A 57 11.08 8.05 -18.11
N LYS A 58 9.78 8.25 -18.25
CA LYS A 58 8.81 7.80 -17.27
C LYS A 58 8.57 6.31 -17.42
N ASN A 59 8.79 5.57 -16.35
CA ASN A 59 8.48 4.16 -16.30
C ASN A 59 6.99 3.95 -15.98
N PRO A 60 6.31 3.01 -16.66
CA PRO A 60 4.93 2.69 -16.32
C PRO A 60 4.86 2.07 -14.92
N ALA A 61 3.74 2.27 -14.25
CA ALA A 61 3.47 1.57 -13.00
C ALA A 61 3.25 0.07 -13.27
N ILE A 62 3.64 -0.76 -12.29
CA ILE A 62 3.51 -2.23 -12.33
C ILE A 62 2.55 -2.75 -11.28
#